data_AF-A0AAW9JUY6-F1
#
_entry.id   AF-A0AAW9JUY6-F1
#
_cell.length_a   1.000
_cell.length_b   1.000
_cell.length_c   1.000
_cell.angle_alpha   90.00
_cell.angle_beta   90.00
_cell.angle_gamma   90.00
#
_symmetry.space_group_name_H-M   'P 1'
#
loop_
_entity.id
_entity.type
_entity.pdbx_description
1 polymer ?
#
loop_
_entity_poly.entity_id
_entity_poly.type
_entity_poly.pdbx_seq_one_letter_code
_entity_poly.pdbx_strand_id
1 'polypeptide(L)'
;MNRRKSGKLQKPIKVFATSAILATTLFAPIMTNNLDVRAETAQTATQFEQREFDLPGTGSFWDEAKREKRGEQKNYMPTGIYVKPNEQVTITVSGTQKIRAIIGTHQYDKEWGKEIDLSPGSNTISSPNGGVLGLDNFQSTGTVKVQVTQGGSPIPFFELGKHTKEDWIAMMNNYPNAHAVQLKSERAVLTVTRDSANKYIVNQDPVPLLKKYDEMIRAQDRISGLSETDPNPLHRSTRRIWAFVENPNAQSWGMYASWDGAVFTTAGEAIKSTLNVNEFGWGQMHEAGHARQQYPWTWNDLRGMGEVTVNLYSLVADKKIYPNKPTRLESEGDYNRAFVYLKQTNKEYKNIDDLFVKLVMLWQLHLAYGEDFYPNLHKLYRETPEDQLPKTDEDKIQAFIYNTSKIAKQNVLPFFDQWGLKATQETRQKVEALNNPTLIAPIWEATDTKPVKPLAVLSKKIMKASANSEESWRDPASNAIDDNPNTIWHTQWSAPNQYPYNLTLDLGKTQTITQVAYLPRQDWSENGIIFNYNIYTSTDGSNYKKVTSGTWENNRAKKFATFEPISAKYVKLEVTNGFNGFASAAEVDILGY
;
A
#
# COMPACT_ATOMS: atom_id res chain seq x y z
N MET A 1 -44.93 -24.48 -14.25
CA MET A 1 -44.93 -25.58 -15.25
C MET A 1 -44.46 -25.02 -16.60
N ASN A 2 -43.40 -25.61 -17.16
CA ASN A 2 -42.83 -25.62 -18.54
C ASN A 2 -42.72 -24.30 -19.35
N ARG A 3 -41.52 -23.68 -19.47
CA ARG A 3 -40.36 -23.92 -20.41
C ARG A 3 -40.59 -23.33 -21.82
N ARG A 4 -39.93 -22.20 -22.17
CA ARG A 4 -38.66 -22.06 -22.97
C ARG A 4 -38.81 -22.55 -24.44
N LYS A 5 -38.26 -21.98 -25.53
CA LYS A 5 -37.38 -20.84 -25.90
C LYS A 5 -37.25 -20.91 -27.48
N SER A 6 -37.31 -19.80 -28.24
CA SER A 6 -36.28 -19.24 -29.17
C SER A 6 -35.53 -20.25 -30.08
N GLY A 7 -35.37 -20.13 -31.41
CA GLY A 7 -35.43 -18.99 -32.33
C GLY A 7 -34.09 -18.80 -33.08
N LYS A 8 -34.12 -18.86 -34.43
CA LYS A 8 -33.14 -18.40 -35.46
C LYS A 8 -32.18 -19.40 -36.17
N LEU A 9 -32.60 -19.74 -37.41
CA LEU A 9 -31.96 -19.62 -38.74
C LEU A 9 -30.44 -19.81 -38.95
N GLN A 10 -30.11 -20.78 -39.82
CA GLN A 10 -28.82 -21.04 -40.49
C GLN A 10 -28.88 -20.70 -42.00
N LYS A 11 -27.72 -20.35 -42.60
CA LYS A 11 -27.18 -20.73 -43.95
C LYS A 11 -26.02 -19.77 -44.36
N PRO A 12 -25.15 -20.09 -45.36
CA PRO A 12 -24.30 -21.28 -45.49
C PRO A 12 -22.84 -20.95 -45.94
N ILE A 13 -21.98 -21.96 -45.92
CA ILE A 13 -20.56 -21.98 -46.35
C ILE A 13 -20.45 -22.15 -47.88
N LYS A 14 -19.47 -21.51 -48.53
CA LYS A 14 -19.04 -21.81 -49.92
C LYS A 14 -17.56 -22.19 -49.98
N VAL A 15 -17.32 -23.30 -50.66
CA VAL A 15 -16.04 -23.93 -51.04
C VAL A 15 -15.65 -23.42 -52.44
N PHE A 16 -14.35 -23.23 -52.71
CA PHE A 16 -13.82 -23.14 -54.07
C PHE A 16 -12.69 -24.14 -54.29
N ALA A 17 -12.83 -24.90 -55.38
CA ALA A 17 -11.90 -25.89 -55.88
C ALA A 17 -11.05 -25.32 -57.03
N THR A 18 -9.94 -25.99 -57.23
CA THR A 18 -8.80 -25.81 -58.14
C THR A 18 -9.13 -25.87 -59.64
N SER A 19 -8.32 -25.17 -60.45
CA SER A 19 -7.88 -25.62 -61.78
C SER A 19 -6.66 -24.80 -62.26
N ALA A 20 -5.68 -25.49 -62.83
CA ALA A 20 -4.42 -24.96 -63.37
C ALA A 20 -4.27 -25.41 -64.83
N ILE A 21 -3.82 -24.53 -65.74
CA ILE A 21 -3.09 -24.87 -66.99
C ILE A 21 -2.10 -23.74 -67.36
N LEU A 22 -0.90 -24.15 -67.76
CA LEU A 22 0.33 -23.44 -68.17
C LEU A 22 0.22 -22.57 -69.45
N ALA A 23 1.05 -21.52 -69.57
CA ALA A 23 2.15 -21.45 -70.56
C ALA A 23 3.03 -20.17 -70.44
N THR A 24 4.31 -20.39 -70.10
CA THR A 24 5.58 -19.75 -70.55
C THR A 24 5.72 -18.23 -70.70
N THR A 25 6.67 -17.63 -69.96
CA THR A 25 7.92 -17.05 -70.53
C THR A 25 8.97 -16.71 -69.45
N LEU A 26 10.20 -17.18 -69.72
CA LEU A 26 11.54 -16.62 -69.43
C LEU A 26 12.09 -16.54 -67.98
N PHE A 27 13.22 -17.24 -67.82
CA PHE A 27 14.03 -17.47 -66.64
C PHE A 27 14.88 -16.25 -66.22
N ALA A 28 14.86 -15.95 -64.93
CA ALA A 28 16.01 -15.44 -64.16
C ALA A 28 16.07 -16.26 -62.85
N PRO A 29 17.25 -16.69 -62.37
CA PRO A 29 17.32 -17.73 -61.35
C PRO A 29 16.96 -17.19 -59.96
N ILE A 30 15.81 -17.61 -59.43
CA ILE A 30 15.57 -17.62 -57.99
C ILE A 30 16.18 -18.93 -57.49
N MET A 31 17.34 -18.86 -56.83
CA MET A 31 17.89 -20.01 -56.12
C MET A 31 16.96 -20.38 -54.97
N THR A 32 16.35 -21.55 -55.10
CA THR A 32 16.01 -22.43 -53.99
C THR A 32 17.30 -22.85 -53.29
N ASN A 33 17.45 -22.55 -52.00
CA ASN A 33 18.39 -23.27 -51.13
C ASN A 33 17.51 -24.10 -50.18
N ASN A 34 17.27 -25.37 -50.48
CA ASN A 34 18.08 -26.51 -50.07
C ASN A 34 18.50 -26.44 -48.60
N LEU A 35 17.92 -27.37 -47.84
CA LEU A 35 18.44 -27.89 -46.58
C LEU A 35 19.92 -28.28 -46.77
N ASP A 36 20.82 -27.45 -46.27
CA ASP A 36 22.18 -27.88 -45.93
C ASP A 36 22.19 -28.25 -44.45
N VAL A 37 22.10 -29.56 -44.19
CA VAL A 37 22.53 -30.14 -42.92
C VAL A 37 24.06 -30.07 -42.93
N ARG A 38 24.62 -29.09 -42.22
CA ARG A 38 26.03 -29.11 -41.82
C ARG A 38 26.12 -29.36 -40.34
N ALA A 39 26.68 -30.52 -40.01
CA ALA A 39 27.12 -30.88 -38.68
C ALA A 39 28.19 -29.90 -38.19
N GLU A 40 28.00 -29.53 -36.93
CA GLU A 40 28.98 -29.05 -35.95
C GLU A 40 30.42 -28.85 -36.42
N THR A 41 30.82 -27.58 -36.46
CA THR A 41 32.18 -27.19 -36.10
C THR A 41 32.08 -26.26 -34.89
N ALA A 42 32.62 -26.76 -33.78
CA ALA A 42 32.73 -26.15 -32.46
C ALA A 42 32.65 -24.62 -32.44
N GLN A 43 31.55 -24.09 -31.89
CA GLN A 43 31.50 -22.73 -31.38
C GLN A 43 32.50 -22.61 -30.22
N THR A 44 33.52 -21.78 -30.41
CA THR A 44 34.37 -21.30 -29.31
C THR A 44 33.51 -20.57 -28.29
N ALA A 45 33.39 -21.17 -27.10
CA ALA A 45 32.70 -20.63 -25.95
C ALA A 45 33.50 -19.47 -25.31
N THR A 46 33.28 -18.23 -25.75
CA THR A 46 33.73 -17.00 -25.05
C THR A 46 32.79 -15.80 -25.30
N GLN A 47 31.50 -16.03 -25.55
CA GLN A 47 30.56 -14.97 -25.89
C GLN A 47 29.50 -14.76 -24.80
N PHE A 48 29.89 -14.34 -23.59
CA PHE A 48 28.93 -13.95 -22.54
C PHE A 48 29.45 -12.94 -21.50
N GLU A 49 30.36 -12.04 -21.86
CA GLU A 49 30.71 -10.93 -20.96
C GLU A 49 30.14 -9.61 -21.49
N GLN A 50 28.91 -9.30 -21.07
CA GLN A 50 28.39 -7.94 -21.16
C GLN A 50 29.24 -7.04 -20.24
N ARG A 51 30.33 -6.51 -20.79
CA ARG A 51 31.20 -5.52 -20.14
C ARG A 51 30.77 -4.07 -20.44
N GLU A 52 29.61 -3.89 -21.06
CA GLU A 52 29.03 -2.60 -21.41
C GLU A 52 27.66 -2.44 -20.77
N PHE A 53 27.47 -1.31 -20.08
CA PHE A 53 26.29 -1.01 -19.27
C PHE A 53 25.70 0.32 -19.70
N ASP A 54 24.41 0.33 -20.01
CA ASP A 54 23.63 1.56 -20.10
C ASP A 54 23.03 1.84 -18.72
N LEU A 55 23.66 2.76 -17.98
CA LEU A 55 23.36 3.01 -16.57
C LEU A 55 22.41 4.20 -16.42
N PRO A 56 21.10 3.98 -16.17
CA PRO A 56 20.14 5.07 -16.01
C PRO A 56 20.43 5.87 -14.74
N GLY A 57 20.13 7.17 -14.76
CA GLY A 57 20.17 8.04 -13.60
C GLY A 57 19.11 7.63 -12.59
N THR A 58 19.55 7.26 -11.39
CA THR A 58 18.70 6.74 -10.33
C THR A 58 18.49 7.70 -9.16
N GLY A 59 19.14 8.87 -9.18
CA GLY A 59 19.25 9.78 -8.03
C GLY A 59 20.14 9.20 -6.93
N SER A 60 20.65 10.02 -6.02
CA SER A 60 21.48 9.50 -4.91
C SER A 60 20.63 8.74 -3.88
N PHE A 61 21.21 7.73 -3.20
CA PHE A 61 20.48 7.00 -2.16
C PHE A 61 20.02 7.89 -1.00
N TRP A 62 20.81 8.92 -0.69
CA TRP A 62 20.52 9.88 0.37
C TRP A 62 19.33 10.78 0.01
N ASP A 63 19.32 11.33 -1.21
CA ASP A 63 18.22 12.15 -1.70
C ASP A 63 16.92 11.34 -1.76
N GLU A 64 16.99 10.07 -2.19
CA GLU A 64 15.85 9.18 -2.25
C GLU A 64 15.30 8.84 -0.85
N ALA A 65 16.18 8.53 0.10
CA ALA A 65 15.78 8.27 1.49
C ALA A 65 15.13 9.51 2.13
N LYS A 66 15.71 10.69 1.91
CA LYS A 66 15.17 11.97 2.36
C LYS A 66 13.84 12.32 1.69
N ARG A 67 13.70 12.08 0.38
CA ARG A 67 12.46 12.27 -0.38
C ARG A 67 11.35 11.40 0.16
N GLU A 68 11.63 10.13 0.45
CA GLU A 68 10.65 9.16 0.91
C GLU A 68 10.44 9.18 2.44
N LYS A 69 11.27 9.93 3.19
CA LYS A 69 11.27 10.08 4.66
C LYS A 69 11.56 8.78 5.41
N ARG A 70 12.50 7.99 4.89
CA ARG A 70 12.85 6.64 5.37
C ARG A 70 14.36 6.50 5.56
N GLY A 71 14.78 5.32 6.00
CA GLY A 71 16.20 4.98 6.15
C GLY A 71 16.97 4.88 4.83
N GLU A 72 18.26 5.14 4.93
CA GLU A 72 19.22 5.06 3.83
C GLU A 72 19.49 3.61 3.44
N GLN A 73 19.67 3.39 2.13
CA GLN A 73 19.98 2.10 1.52
C GLN A 73 20.94 2.33 0.36
N LYS A 74 22.20 1.95 0.54
CA LYS A 74 23.32 2.20 -0.38
C LYS A 74 23.32 1.24 -1.58
N ASN A 75 22.15 1.01 -2.17
CA ASN A 75 22.02 0.06 -3.27
C ASN A 75 22.63 0.63 -4.56
N TYR A 76 23.24 -0.21 -5.38
CA TYR A 76 23.87 0.14 -6.65
C TYR A 76 23.57 -0.91 -7.71
N MET A 77 23.81 -0.59 -8.98
CA MET A 77 23.57 -1.54 -10.08
C MET A 77 24.65 -2.65 -10.07
N PRO A 78 24.26 -3.94 -10.02
CA PRO A 78 25.22 -5.03 -10.12
C PRO A 78 25.80 -5.15 -11.53
N THR A 79 27.03 -5.64 -11.63
CA THR A 79 27.72 -5.82 -12.93
C THR A 79 28.01 -7.27 -13.30
N GLY A 80 27.93 -8.22 -12.34
CA GLY A 80 28.38 -9.59 -12.57
C GLY A 80 29.91 -9.73 -12.71
N ILE A 81 30.69 -8.73 -12.27
CA ILE A 81 32.15 -8.71 -12.33
C ILE A 81 32.73 -8.76 -10.92
N TYR A 82 33.65 -9.68 -10.67
CA TYR A 82 34.45 -9.76 -9.46
C TYR A 82 35.85 -9.18 -9.68
N VAL A 83 36.31 -8.37 -8.73
CA VAL A 83 37.64 -7.77 -8.72
C VAL A 83 38.43 -8.37 -7.57
N LYS A 84 39.59 -8.99 -7.85
CA LYS A 84 40.45 -9.56 -6.81
C LYS A 84 41.09 -8.46 -5.95
N PRO A 85 41.54 -8.78 -4.72
CA PRO A 85 42.38 -7.90 -3.92
C PRO A 85 43.50 -7.26 -4.73
N ASN A 86 43.55 -5.94 -4.76
CA ASN A 86 44.52 -5.11 -5.47
C ASN A 86 44.55 -5.25 -7.00
N GLU A 87 43.63 -5.99 -7.61
CA GLU A 87 43.49 -6.05 -9.06
C GLU A 87 43.09 -4.67 -9.61
N GLN A 88 43.76 -4.26 -10.69
CA GLN A 88 43.41 -3.04 -11.41
C GLN A 88 42.33 -3.34 -12.45
N VAL A 89 41.31 -2.51 -12.47
CA VAL A 89 40.22 -2.56 -13.45
C VAL A 89 40.16 -1.22 -14.17
N THR A 90 40.10 -1.26 -15.50
CA THR A 90 39.94 -0.05 -16.32
C THR A 90 38.49 0.07 -16.77
N ILE A 91 37.89 1.23 -16.48
CA ILE A 91 36.50 1.55 -16.78
C ILE A 91 36.46 2.83 -17.60
N THR A 92 35.80 2.77 -18.76
CA THR A 92 35.52 3.92 -19.61
C THR A 92 34.11 4.42 -19.35
N VAL A 93 33.97 5.70 -19.01
CA VAL A 93 32.69 6.38 -18.76
C VAL A 93 32.41 7.35 -19.89
N SER A 94 31.28 7.18 -20.58
CA SER A 94 30.86 8.05 -21.67
C SER A 94 30.20 9.33 -21.17
N GLY A 95 30.15 10.35 -22.03
CA GLY A 95 29.42 11.60 -21.75
C GLY A 95 30.21 12.58 -20.90
N THR A 96 29.52 13.35 -20.06
CA THR A 96 30.12 14.44 -19.26
C THR A 96 29.86 14.30 -17.76
N GLN A 97 29.03 13.35 -17.36
CA GLN A 97 28.61 13.16 -15.97
C GLN A 97 29.60 12.27 -15.22
N LYS A 98 29.85 12.60 -13.96
CA LYS A 98 30.53 11.70 -13.02
C LYS A 98 29.55 10.66 -12.49
N ILE A 99 30.06 9.45 -12.32
CA ILE A 99 29.35 8.33 -11.69
C ILE A 99 30.25 7.73 -10.60
N ARG A 100 29.79 6.68 -9.92
CA ARG A 100 30.57 5.98 -8.89
C ARG A 100 30.69 4.50 -9.21
N ALA A 101 31.86 3.93 -8.95
CA ALA A 101 32.07 2.49 -8.83
C ALA A 101 32.18 2.11 -7.35
N ILE A 102 31.71 0.90 -7.02
CA ILE A 102 31.83 0.31 -5.69
C ILE A 102 32.46 -1.06 -5.88
N ILE A 103 33.53 -1.37 -5.15
CA ILE A 103 34.15 -2.71 -5.16
C ILE A 103 33.99 -3.32 -3.78
N GLY A 104 33.09 -4.30 -3.67
CA GLY A 104 32.75 -5.03 -2.45
C GLY A 104 31.36 -4.69 -1.89
N THR A 105 30.80 -5.64 -1.12
CA THR A 105 29.51 -5.51 -0.43
C THR A 105 29.72 -5.87 1.04
N HIS A 106 29.53 -4.91 1.97
CA HIS A 106 29.94 -5.08 3.38
C HIS A 106 29.38 -6.33 4.04
N GLN A 107 28.07 -6.56 3.92
CA GLN A 107 27.42 -7.72 4.54
C GLN A 107 27.87 -9.05 3.93
N TYR A 108 28.42 -9.06 2.71
CA TYR A 108 28.93 -10.25 2.03
C TYR A 108 30.44 -10.45 2.28
N ASP A 109 31.25 -9.41 2.09
CA ASP A 109 32.72 -9.41 2.10
C ASP A 109 33.34 -9.06 3.46
N LYS A 110 32.52 -8.84 4.49
CA LYS A 110 32.88 -8.33 5.83
C LYS A 110 33.32 -6.85 5.86
N GLU A 111 34.19 -6.44 4.94
CA GLU A 111 34.69 -5.07 4.85
C GLU A 111 33.80 -4.19 3.97
N TRP A 112 33.74 -2.89 4.28
CA TRP A 112 32.97 -1.96 3.45
C TRP A 112 33.49 -1.90 2.01
N GLY A 113 32.53 -1.89 1.07
CA GLY A 113 32.83 -1.69 -0.35
C GLY A 113 33.55 -0.37 -0.58
N LYS A 114 34.64 -0.40 -1.36
CA LYS A 114 35.40 0.80 -1.68
C LYS A 114 34.66 1.61 -2.74
N GLU A 115 34.12 2.77 -2.34
CA GLU A 115 33.48 3.74 -3.22
C GLU A 115 34.52 4.61 -3.96
N ILE A 116 34.41 4.73 -5.28
CA ILE A 116 35.38 5.44 -6.14
C ILE A 116 34.61 6.25 -7.19
N ASP A 117 34.79 7.57 -7.19
CA ASP A 117 34.21 8.43 -8.22
C ASP A 117 34.94 8.23 -9.57
N LEU A 118 34.16 8.04 -10.63
CA LEU A 118 34.64 7.90 -11.99
C LEU A 118 34.34 9.17 -12.78
N SER A 119 35.38 9.72 -13.42
CA SER A 119 35.24 10.85 -14.34
C SER A 119 34.96 10.37 -15.76
N PRO A 120 34.36 11.19 -16.63
CA PRO A 120 34.27 10.88 -18.06
C PRO A 120 35.64 10.51 -18.65
N GLY A 121 35.66 9.52 -19.54
CA GLY A 121 36.87 8.94 -20.10
C GLY A 121 37.33 7.68 -19.34
N SER A 122 38.61 7.36 -19.46
CA SER A 122 39.21 6.15 -18.88
C SER A 122 39.62 6.35 -17.43
N ASN A 123 39.26 5.41 -16.56
CA ASN A 123 39.58 5.38 -15.14
C ASN A 123 40.19 4.03 -14.80
N THR A 124 41.31 4.01 -14.08
CA THR A 124 41.90 2.78 -13.52
C THR A 124 41.69 2.76 -12.02
N ILE A 125 40.99 1.75 -11.52
CA ILE A 125 40.59 1.63 -10.12
C ILE A 125 41.02 0.28 -9.54
N SER A 126 41.14 0.21 -8.21
CA SER A 126 41.41 -1.03 -7.48
C SER A 126 40.91 -0.92 -6.03
N SER A 127 40.70 -2.07 -5.39
CA SER A 127 40.35 -2.18 -3.96
C SER A 127 41.30 -3.14 -3.24
N PRO A 128 41.84 -2.79 -2.06
CA PRO A 128 42.70 -3.69 -1.29
C PRO A 128 42.03 -5.02 -0.94
N ASN A 129 40.72 -5.01 -0.71
CA ASN A 129 39.96 -6.18 -0.29
C ASN A 129 39.34 -6.95 -1.47
N GLY A 130 39.33 -6.37 -2.67
CA GLY A 130 38.54 -6.89 -3.78
C GLY A 130 37.05 -6.87 -3.50
N GLY A 131 36.28 -7.63 -4.27
CA GLY A 131 34.83 -7.75 -4.12
C GLY A 131 34.09 -7.62 -5.45
N VAL A 132 32.77 -7.78 -5.42
CA VAL A 132 31.93 -7.60 -6.61
C VAL A 132 31.87 -6.11 -6.98
N LEU A 133 32.01 -5.82 -8.28
CA LEU A 133 31.91 -4.47 -8.82
C LEU A 133 30.44 -4.07 -8.98
N GLY A 134 30.10 -2.90 -8.44
CA GLY A 134 28.83 -2.21 -8.64
C GLY A 134 29.04 -0.85 -9.29
N LEU A 135 28.01 -0.36 -9.99
CA LEU A 135 28.00 0.96 -10.60
C LEU A 135 26.81 1.78 -10.09
N ASP A 136 27.03 3.06 -9.83
CA ASP A 136 26.01 4.00 -9.37
C ASP A 136 26.02 5.29 -10.19
N ASN A 137 25.01 5.44 -11.04
CA ASN A 137 24.67 6.71 -11.65
C ASN A 137 23.71 7.45 -10.71
N PHE A 138 24.30 8.17 -9.77
CA PHE A 138 23.58 8.96 -8.75
C PHE A 138 22.96 10.26 -9.31
N GLN A 139 23.05 10.49 -10.63
CA GLN A 139 22.35 11.59 -11.29
C GLN A 139 20.84 11.33 -11.31
N SER A 140 20.03 12.38 -11.24
CA SER A 140 18.56 12.27 -11.20
C SER A 140 17.93 11.88 -12.54
N THR A 141 18.64 12.11 -13.65
CA THR A 141 18.16 11.87 -15.02
C THR A 141 19.33 11.51 -15.95
N GLY A 142 19.00 11.04 -17.16
CA GLY A 142 19.98 10.65 -18.18
C GLY A 142 20.38 9.18 -18.08
N THR A 143 21.18 8.73 -19.05
CA THR A 143 21.77 7.39 -19.08
C THR A 143 23.24 7.55 -19.42
N VAL A 144 24.12 6.90 -18.65
CA VAL A 144 25.56 6.92 -18.87
C VAL A 144 26.00 5.55 -19.36
N LYS A 145 26.65 5.50 -20.53
CA LYS A 145 27.25 4.27 -21.04
C LYS A 145 28.61 4.05 -20.39
N VAL A 146 28.79 2.88 -19.80
CA VAL A 146 29.99 2.47 -19.06
C VAL A 146 30.54 1.19 -19.66
N GLN A 147 31.86 1.12 -19.86
CA GLN A 147 32.52 -0.08 -20.36
C GLN A 147 33.68 -0.49 -19.46
N VAL A 148 33.70 -1.75 -19.01
CA VAL A 148 34.85 -2.34 -18.29
C VAL A 148 35.80 -2.95 -19.32
N THR A 149 36.88 -2.24 -19.63
CA THR A 149 37.76 -2.59 -20.76
C THR A 149 38.90 -3.53 -20.37
N GLN A 150 39.33 -3.52 -19.10
CA GLN A 150 40.42 -4.37 -18.60
C GLN A 150 40.20 -4.74 -17.13
N GLY A 151 40.71 -5.90 -16.73
CA GLY A 151 40.57 -6.43 -15.37
C GLY A 151 39.15 -6.92 -15.07
N GLY A 152 39.03 -7.57 -13.91
CA GLY A 152 37.79 -8.18 -13.45
C GLY A 152 37.52 -9.52 -14.12
N SER A 153 36.97 -10.44 -13.34
CA SER A 153 36.56 -11.77 -13.78
C SER A 153 35.03 -11.92 -13.70
N PRO A 154 34.40 -12.64 -14.62
CA PRO A 154 32.96 -12.85 -14.58
C PRO A 154 32.57 -13.78 -13.42
N ILE A 155 31.39 -13.53 -12.87
CA ILE A 155 30.70 -14.43 -11.93
C ILE A 155 29.32 -14.82 -12.51
N PRO A 156 28.66 -15.89 -12.02
CA PRO A 156 27.30 -16.21 -12.42
C PRO A 156 26.36 -15.01 -12.16
N PHE A 157 25.83 -14.45 -13.25
CA PHE A 157 24.98 -13.26 -13.21
C PHE A 157 23.72 -13.48 -14.06
N PHE A 158 22.64 -13.87 -13.39
CA PHE A 158 21.34 -14.07 -14.03
C PHE A 158 20.58 -12.74 -14.10
N GLU A 159 19.92 -12.46 -15.23
CA GLU A 159 19.12 -11.25 -15.40
C GLU A 159 17.77 -11.61 -16.02
N LEU A 160 16.70 -11.25 -15.29
CA LEU A 160 15.33 -11.49 -15.72
C LEU A 160 15.06 -10.82 -17.07
N GLY A 161 14.49 -11.59 -18.00
CA GLY A 161 14.18 -11.12 -19.35
C GLY A 161 15.35 -11.18 -20.34
N LYS A 162 16.58 -11.44 -19.87
CA LYS A 162 17.75 -11.69 -20.74
C LYS A 162 18.18 -13.15 -20.77
N HIS A 163 18.18 -13.82 -19.63
CA HIS A 163 18.72 -15.18 -19.49
C HIS A 163 17.61 -16.23 -19.31
N THR A 164 17.88 -17.43 -19.83
CA THR A 164 17.03 -18.63 -19.72
C THR A 164 17.50 -19.56 -18.59
N LYS A 165 16.72 -20.60 -18.28
CA LYS A 165 17.13 -21.62 -17.30
C LYS A 165 18.39 -22.35 -17.75
N GLU A 166 18.55 -22.59 -19.05
CA GLU A 166 19.71 -23.23 -19.63
C GLU A 166 20.95 -22.35 -19.46
N ASP A 167 20.83 -21.04 -19.69
CA ASP A 167 21.90 -20.07 -19.43
C ASP A 167 22.29 -20.07 -17.96
N TRP A 168 21.30 -20.11 -17.05
CA TRP A 168 21.53 -20.18 -15.61
C TRP A 168 22.39 -21.38 -15.20
N ILE A 169 22.02 -22.58 -15.69
CA ILE A 169 22.78 -23.81 -15.42
C ILE A 169 24.19 -23.70 -16.01
N ALA A 170 24.32 -23.18 -17.23
CA ALA A 170 25.61 -22.99 -17.88
C ALA A 170 26.52 -22.03 -17.11
N MET A 171 26.01 -20.88 -16.65
CA MET A 171 26.75 -19.92 -15.82
C MET A 171 27.27 -20.58 -14.54
N MET A 172 26.43 -21.35 -13.86
CA MET A 172 26.82 -22.04 -12.63
C MET A 172 27.88 -23.12 -12.88
N ASN A 173 27.87 -23.78 -14.04
CA ASN A 173 28.91 -24.75 -14.41
C ASN A 173 30.23 -24.09 -14.84
N ASN A 174 30.16 -22.97 -15.57
CA ASN A 174 31.33 -22.28 -16.13
C ASN A 174 32.18 -21.58 -15.07
N TYR A 175 31.59 -21.22 -13.92
CA TYR A 175 32.28 -20.49 -12.86
C TYR A 175 32.22 -21.25 -11.51
N PRO A 176 32.89 -22.42 -11.39
CA PRO A 176 32.79 -23.28 -10.22
C PRO A 176 33.39 -22.67 -8.95
N ASN A 177 34.29 -21.70 -9.09
CA ASN A 177 35.00 -21.04 -7.99
C ASN A 177 34.64 -19.54 -7.90
N ALA A 178 33.47 -19.15 -8.39
CA ALA A 178 33.03 -17.75 -8.35
C ALA A 178 32.96 -17.22 -6.92
N HIS A 179 33.44 -15.98 -6.74
CA HIS A 179 33.40 -15.29 -5.45
C HIS A 179 31.96 -15.10 -4.94
N ALA A 180 31.02 -14.82 -5.84
CA ALA A 180 29.61 -14.62 -5.54
C ALA A 180 28.75 -15.07 -6.74
N VAL A 181 27.44 -15.08 -6.53
CA VAL A 181 26.40 -15.28 -7.54
C VAL A 181 25.43 -14.11 -7.43
N GLN A 182 25.03 -13.54 -8.57
CA GLN A 182 24.07 -12.46 -8.63
C GLN A 182 22.84 -12.83 -9.46
N LEU A 183 21.64 -12.59 -8.91
CA LEU A 183 20.38 -12.72 -9.63
C LEU A 183 19.65 -11.37 -9.63
N LYS A 184 19.44 -10.80 -10.80
CA LYS A 184 18.85 -9.48 -11.00
C LYS A 184 17.48 -9.57 -11.64
N SER A 185 16.48 -8.94 -11.01
CA SER A 185 15.16 -8.69 -11.58
C SER A 185 15.07 -7.24 -12.10
N GLU A 186 13.85 -6.75 -12.34
CA GLU A 186 13.64 -5.33 -12.68
C GLU A 186 13.89 -4.41 -11.48
N ARG A 187 13.58 -4.89 -10.26
CA ARG A 187 13.62 -4.08 -9.03
C ARG A 187 14.53 -4.63 -7.94
N ALA A 188 15.03 -5.85 -8.05
CA ALA A 188 15.82 -6.51 -7.03
C ALA A 188 17.14 -7.07 -7.55
N VAL A 189 18.15 -7.11 -6.68
CA VAL A 189 19.36 -7.92 -6.86
C VAL A 189 19.57 -8.79 -5.64
N LEU A 190 19.78 -10.08 -5.87
CA LEU A 190 20.23 -11.02 -4.86
C LEU A 190 21.72 -11.25 -5.06
N THR A 191 22.54 -10.97 -4.04
CA THR A 191 23.97 -11.31 -4.03
C THR A 191 24.18 -12.41 -3.00
N VAL A 192 24.53 -13.61 -3.46
CA VAL A 192 24.62 -14.81 -2.63
C VAL A 192 25.90 -15.58 -2.89
N THR A 193 26.25 -16.45 -1.95
CA THR A 193 27.33 -17.40 -2.10
C THR A 193 26.97 -18.44 -3.16
N ARG A 194 28.02 -18.95 -3.80
CA ARG A 194 27.88 -20.04 -4.76
C ARG A 194 27.30 -21.30 -4.12
N ASP A 195 27.68 -21.61 -2.90
CA ASP A 195 27.20 -22.80 -2.18
C ASP A 195 25.70 -22.73 -1.90
N SER A 196 25.19 -21.59 -1.43
CA SER A 196 23.75 -21.38 -1.24
C SER A 196 22.99 -21.42 -2.56
N ALA A 197 23.54 -20.83 -3.64
CA ALA A 197 22.93 -20.93 -4.96
C ALA A 197 22.87 -22.39 -5.47
N ASN A 198 23.97 -23.16 -5.33
CA ASN A 198 24.03 -24.58 -5.66
C ASN A 198 23.02 -25.40 -4.85
N LYS A 199 22.84 -25.09 -3.56
CA LYS A 199 21.95 -25.84 -2.68
C LYS A 199 20.48 -25.55 -2.97
N TYR A 200 20.12 -24.29 -3.20
CA TYR A 200 18.72 -23.86 -3.14
C TYR A 200 18.10 -23.48 -4.49
N ILE A 201 18.86 -23.06 -5.51
CA ILE A 201 18.27 -22.53 -6.74
C ILE A 201 18.89 -23.06 -8.06
N VAL A 202 20.06 -23.68 -8.04
CA VAL A 202 20.72 -24.15 -9.30
C VAL A 202 19.85 -25.11 -10.11
N ASN A 203 19.06 -25.95 -9.44
CA ASN A 203 18.17 -26.93 -10.08
C ASN A 203 16.79 -26.35 -10.41
N GLN A 204 16.54 -25.09 -10.09
CA GLN A 204 15.28 -24.38 -10.32
C GLN A 204 15.42 -23.39 -11.49
N ASP A 205 14.29 -22.94 -12.03
CA ASP A 205 14.25 -21.75 -12.87
C ASP A 205 14.25 -20.50 -11.97
N PRO A 206 15.19 -19.56 -12.09
CA PRO A 206 15.17 -18.32 -11.30
C PRO A 206 14.03 -17.36 -11.64
N VAL A 207 13.41 -17.47 -12.82
CA VAL A 207 12.42 -16.50 -13.32
C VAL A 207 11.22 -16.33 -12.38
N PRO A 208 10.54 -17.40 -11.90
CA PRO A 208 9.43 -17.26 -10.97
C PRO A 208 9.81 -16.60 -9.64
N LEU A 209 11.02 -16.86 -9.14
CA LEU A 209 11.51 -16.23 -7.90
C LEU A 209 11.67 -14.72 -8.08
N LEU A 210 12.36 -14.30 -9.14
CA LEU A 210 12.64 -12.89 -9.41
C LEU A 210 11.35 -12.09 -9.66
N LYS A 211 10.35 -12.70 -10.30
CA LYS A 211 9.02 -12.09 -10.43
C LYS A 211 8.34 -11.89 -9.07
N LYS A 212 8.44 -12.85 -8.14
CA LYS A 212 7.91 -12.68 -6.77
C LYS A 212 8.58 -11.50 -6.04
N TYR A 213 9.89 -11.33 -6.19
CA TYR A 213 10.60 -10.17 -5.63
C TYR A 213 10.08 -8.84 -6.20
N ASP A 214 9.88 -8.76 -7.51
CA ASP A 214 9.33 -7.57 -8.15
C ASP A 214 7.88 -7.28 -7.70
N GLU A 215 7.05 -8.31 -7.55
CA GLU A 215 5.67 -8.18 -7.03
C GLU A 215 5.64 -7.73 -5.57
N MET A 216 6.51 -8.31 -4.73
CA MET A 216 6.69 -7.90 -3.33
C MET A 216 7.07 -6.42 -3.25
N ILE A 217 8.11 -6.00 -3.96
CA ILE A 217 8.60 -4.62 -3.97
C ILE A 217 7.50 -3.65 -4.41
N ARG A 218 6.76 -3.98 -5.47
CA ARG A 218 5.65 -3.14 -5.95
C ARG A 218 4.49 -3.05 -4.97
N ALA A 219 4.19 -4.12 -4.23
CA ALA A 219 3.18 -4.07 -3.16
C ALA A 219 3.60 -3.13 -2.03
N GLN A 220 4.88 -3.19 -1.65
CA GLN A 220 5.43 -2.34 -0.60
C GLN A 220 5.55 -0.87 -1.05
N ASP A 221 5.97 -0.62 -2.30
CA ASP A 221 5.93 0.72 -2.89
C ASP A 221 4.49 1.26 -2.91
N ARG A 222 3.51 0.42 -3.28
CA ARG A 222 2.11 0.83 -3.32
C ARG A 222 1.59 1.28 -1.97
N ILE A 223 1.80 0.51 -0.88
CA ILE A 223 1.35 0.93 0.47
C ILE A 223 2.08 2.20 0.92
N SER A 224 3.32 2.42 0.48
CA SER A 224 4.05 3.68 0.67
C SER A 224 3.52 4.84 -0.18
N GLY A 225 2.47 4.67 -0.98
CA GLY A 225 1.97 5.72 -1.87
C GLY A 225 2.99 6.09 -2.96
N LEU A 226 3.79 5.13 -3.40
CA LEU A 226 4.73 5.23 -4.51
C LEU A 226 4.20 4.46 -5.71
N SER A 227 4.42 4.99 -6.92
CA SER A 227 4.20 4.23 -8.15
C SER A 227 5.19 4.62 -9.24
N GLU A 228 5.45 3.72 -10.19
CA GLU A 228 6.40 3.95 -11.29
C GLU A 228 5.94 5.07 -12.23
N THR A 229 4.63 5.30 -12.30
CA THR A 229 3.98 6.21 -13.26
C THR A 229 3.39 7.46 -12.61
N ASP A 230 3.64 7.72 -11.31
CA ASP A 230 3.07 8.90 -10.66
C ASP A 230 3.59 10.18 -11.35
N PRO A 231 2.71 11.10 -11.77
CA PRO A 231 3.15 12.33 -12.42
C PRO A 231 3.97 13.20 -11.47
N ASN A 232 3.70 13.18 -10.16
CA ASN A 232 4.47 13.93 -9.17
C ASN A 232 5.77 13.18 -8.82
N PRO A 233 6.96 13.76 -9.07
CA PRO A 233 8.23 13.13 -8.72
C PRO A 233 8.37 12.79 -7.23
N LEU A 234 7.66 13.47 -6.32
CA LEU A 234 7.63 13.10 -4.89
C LEU A 234 6.98 11.73 -4.63
N HIS A 235 6.14 11.24 -5.53
CA HIS A 235 5.43 9.97 -5.37
C HIS A 235 5.85 8.89 -6.38
N ARG A 236 6.93 9.14 -7.12
CA ARG A 236 7.51 8.10 -7.98
C ARG A 236 8.28 7.09 -7.15
N SER A 237 8.08 5.80 -7.43
CA SER A 237 8.96 4.76 -6.90
C SER A 237 10.42 5.06 -7.23
N THR A 238 11.32 4.77 -6.28
CA THR A 238 12.75 4.86 -6.55
C THR A 238 13.16 4.03 -7.77
N ARG A 239 14.12 4.54 -8.54
CA ARG A 239 14.74 3.82 -9.67
C ARG A 239 15.95 3.00 -9.24
N ARG A 240 16.40 3.16 -7.99
CA ARG A 240 17.46 2.33 -7.42
C ARG A 240 16.95 0.90 -7.27
N ILE A 241 17.85 -0.06 -7.47
CA ILE A 241 17.55 -1.48 -7.27
C ILE A 241 17.50 -1.77 -5.76
N TRP A 242 16.69 -2.73 -5.34
CA TRP A 242 16.64 -3.20 -3.95
C TRP A 242 17.57 -4.40 -3.77
N ALA A 243 18.44 -4.36 -2.77
CA ALA A 243 19.43 -5.39 -2.56
C ALA A 243 18.99 -6.41 -1.49
N PHE A 244 19.29 -7.67 -1.76
CA PHE A 244 19.10 -8.82 -0.88
C PHE A 244 20.44 -9.56 -0.82
N VAL A 245 21.07 -9.60 0.35
CA VAL A 245 22.47 -9.99 0.49
C VAL A 245 22.60 -11.16 1.44
N GLU A 246 23.29 -12.22 1.03
CA GLU A 246 23.70 -13.26 1.95
C GLU A 246 24.85 -12.76 2.83
N ASN A 247 24.80 -13.00 4.14
CA ASN A 247 25.94 -12.81 5.03
C ASN A 247 26.52 -14.17 5.46
N PRO A 248 27.62 -14.62 4.82
CA PRO A 248 28.31 -15.86 5.21
C PRO A 248 29.16 -15.72 6.47
N ASN A 249 29.39 -14.50 6.94
CA ASN A 249 30.25 -14.19 8.09
C ASN A 249 29.48 -14.11 9.41
N ALA A 250 28.14 -14.03 9.37
CA ALA A 250 27.31 -14.00 10.55
C ALA A 250 27.22 -15.39 11.20
N GLN A 251 27.56 -15.47 12.48
CA GLN A 251 27.54 -16.73 13.24
C GLN A 251 26.15 -17.11 13.78
N SER A 252 25.29 -16.12 13.98
CA SER A 252 23.91 -16.32 14.44
C SER A 252 22.96 -16.52 13.27
N TRP A 253 21.95 -17.36 13.45
CA TRP A 253 20.83 -17.47 12.53
C TRP A 253 19.97 -16.20 12.57
N GLY A 254 19.52 -15.72 11.40
CA GLY A 254 18.50 -14.70 11.31
C GLY A 254 18.46 -13.96 9.98
N MET A 255 17.67 -12.89 9.98
CA MET A 255 17.57 -11.91 8.91
C MET A 255 17.58 -10.53 9.55
N TYR A 256 18.05 -9.52 8.83
CA TYR A 256 18.04 -8.14 9.31
C TYR A 256 18.18 -7.15 8.14
N ALA A 257 17.68 -5.94 8.32
CA ALA A 257 17.92 -4.83 7.41
C ALA A 257 19.25 -4.13 7.72
N SER A 258 19.98 -3.75 6.69
CA SER A 258 21.24 -2.99 6.80
C SER A 258 21.32 -1.92 5.71
N TRP A 259 22.40 -1.16 5.65
CA TRP A 259 22.63 -0.22 4.55
C TRP A 259 22.83 -0.89 3.19
N ASP A 260 23.21 -2.18 3.17
CA ASP A 260 23.39 -2.95 1.93
C ASP A 260 22.09 -3.60 1.44
N GLY A 261 20.95 -3.37 2.09
CA GLY A 261 19.70 -4.06 1.80
C GLY A 261 19.22 -4.98 2.91
N ALA A 262 18.31 -5.88 2.52
CA ALA A 262 17.86 -6.98 3.37
C ALA A 262 18.94 -8.07 3.40
N VAL A 263 19.34 -8.49 4.60
CA VAL A 263 20.46 -9.41 4.81
C VAL A 263 19.96 -10.73 5.39
N PHE A 264 20.50 -11.84 4.88
CA PHE A 264 20.11 -13.20 5.25
C PHE A 264 21.36 -13.99 5.63
N THR A 265 21.40 -14.54 6.83
CA THR A 265 22.57 -15.29 7.26
C THR A 265 22.64 -16.64 6.56
N THR A 266 23.84 -17.08 6.18
CA THR A 266 24.06 -18.48 5.74
C THR A 266 23.77 -19.44 6.91
N ALA A 267 24.13 -19.03 8.12
CA ALA A 267 23.86 -19.78 9.34
C ALA A 267 22.36 -20.04 9.53
N GLY A 268 22.03 -21.28 9.93
CA GLY A 268 20.66 -21.75 10.20
C GLY A 268 19.71 -21.74 9.01
N GLU A 269 20.25 -21.72 7.77
CA GLU A 269 19.47 -21.81 6.53
C GLU A 269 18.50 -20.64 6.29
N ALA A 270 18.71 -19.45 6.89
CA ALA A 270 17.84 -18.28 6.66
C ALA A 270 17.79 -17.90 5.17
N ILE A 271 18.89 -18.07 4.44
CA ILE A 271 18.96 -17.82 2.99
C ILE A 271 18.06 -18.75 2.13
N LYS A 272 17.58 -19.88 2.68
CA LYS A 272 16.80 -20.89 1.94
C LYS A 272 15.51 -20.32 1.37
N SER A 273 14.71 -19.61 2.19
CA SER A 273 13.45 -18.99 1.76
C SER A 273 13.64 -17.82 0.79
N THR A 274 14.85 -17.24 0.75
CA THR A 274 15.26 -16.17 -0.16
C THR A 274 15.55 -16.71 -1.56
N LEU A 275 16.01 -17.96 -1.67
CA LEU A 275 16.43 -18.58 -2.93
C LEU A 275 15.46 -19.65 -3.46
N ASN A 276 14.62 -20.25 -2.60
CA ASN A 276 13.65 -21.25 -3.02
C ASN A 276 12.26 -20.61 -3.23
N VAL A 277 11.78 -20.58 -4.48
CA VAL A 277 10.48 -19.97 -4.84
C VAL A 277 9.29 -20.60 -4.10
N ASN A 278 9.39 -21.87 -3.75
CA ASN A 278 8.33 -22.62 -3.05
C ASN A 278 8.33 -22.36 -1.54
N GLU A 279 9.40 -21.76 -1.00
CA GLU A 279 9.52 -21.42 0.42
C GLU A 279 9.56 -19.90 0.65
N PHE A 280 9.28 -19.11 -0.39
CA PHE A 280 9.25 -17.65 -0.30
C PHE A 280 8.25 -17.20 0.77
N GLY A 281 8.71 -16.46 1.78
CA GLY A 281 7.95 -16.22 3.02
C GLY A 281 8.18 -14.85 3.65
N TRP A 282 7.76 -14.76 4.91
CA TRP A 282 7.63 -13.50 5.66
C TRP A 282 8.94 -12.75 5.85
N GLY A 283 10.05 -13.46 6.06
CA GLY A 283 11.33 -12.86 6.44
C GLY A 283 11.85 -11.82 5.44
N GLN A 284 11.97 -12.18 4.16
CA GLN A 284 12.39 -11.23 3.12
C GLN A 284 11.40 -10.07 2.90
N MET A 285 10.11 -10.29 3.14
CA MET A 285 9.10 -9.22 3.04
C MET A 285 9.28 -8.24 4.19
N HIS A 286 9.54 -8.75 5.40
CA HIS A 286 9.80 -7.99 6.60
C HIS A 286 11.09 -7.17 6.48
N GLU A 287 12.23 -7.79 6.13
CA GLU A 287 13.48 -7.06 6.01
C GLU A 287 13.46 -5.99 4.91
N ALA A 288 12.82 -6.27 3.77
CA ALA A 288 12.61 -5.27 2.72
C ALA A 288 11.66 -4.14 3.18
N GLY A 289 10.74 -4.44 4.10
CA GLY A 289 9.81 -3.47 4.68
C GLY A 289 10.51 -2.45 5.57
N HIS A 290 11.56 -2.83 6.31
CA HIS A 290 12.31 -1.88 7.16
C HIS A 290 12.85 -0.71 6.36
N ALA A 291 13.29 -1.00 5.13
CA ALA A 291 13.78 0.01 4.22
C ALA A 291 12.70 0.95 3.66
N ARG A 292 11.43 0.81 4.04
CA ARG A 292 10.30 1.65 3.61
C ARG A 292 9.60 2.37 4.76
N GLN A 293 9.96 2.05 6.01
CA GLN A 293 9.37 2.69 7.17
C GLN A 293 9.61 4.19 7.15
N GLN A 294 8.52 4.93 7.27
CA GLN A 294 8.55 6.38 7.23
C GLN A 294 8.70 6.95 8.65
N TYR A 295 9.85 7.55 8.93
CA TYR A 295 10.23 8.01 10.27
C TYR A 295 9.21 8.94 10.96
N PRO A 296 8.53 9.87 10.27
CA PRO A 296 7.54 10.76 10.87
C PRO A 296 6.37 10.11 11.61
N TRP A 297 6.09 8.83 11.42
CA TRP A 297 5.06 8.10 12.19
C TRP A 297 5.52 6.73 12.69
N THR A 298 6.84 6.50 12.71
CA THR A 298 7.47 5.40 13.43
C THR A 298 8.16 5.97 14.67
N TRP A 299 7.50 5.84 15.82
CA TRP A 299 8.03 6.29 17.12
C TRP A 299 8.76 5.18 17.86
N ASN A 300 9.66 5.56 18.77
CA ASN A 300 10.46 4.66 19.58
C ASN A 300 10.15 4.82 21.08
N ASP A 301 8.86 4.72 21.42
CA ASP A 301 8.41 4.71 22.82
C ASP A 301 8.94 3.48 23.58
N LEU A 302 8.42 3.22 24.78
CA LEU A 302 8.87 2.15 25.68
C LEU A 302 9.07 0.78 25.00
N ARG A 303 8.23 0.42 24.03
CA ARG A 303 8.28 -0.89 23.35
C ARG A 303 8.46 -0.77 21.83
N GLY A 304 8.68 0.46 21.32
CA GLY A 304 8.97 0.77 19.92
C GLY A 304 7.87 0.45 18.91
N MET A 305 8.00 1.03 17.71
CA MET A 305 7.15 0.75 16.54
C MET A 305 7.94 0.27 15.32
N GLY A 306 9.26 0.11 15.43
CA GLY A 306 10.13 -0.41 14.37
C GLY A 306 9.67 -1.78 13.90
N GLU A 307 9.62 -2.75 14.81
CA GLU A 307 9.14 -4.12 14.51
C GLU A 307 7.62 -4.21 14.29
N VAL A 308 6.87 -3.13 14.52
CA VAL A 308 5.42 -3.09 14.32
C VAL A 308 5.09 -2.60 12.91
N THR A 309 5.48 -1.37 12.59
CA THR A 309 5.10 -0.70 11.33
C THR A 309 5.70 -1.37 10.10
N VAL A 310 6.85 -2.04 10.24
CA VAL A 310 7.45 -2.86 9.18
C VAL A 310 6.49 -3.94 8.67
N ASN A 311 5.67 -4.51 9.57
CA ASN A 311 4.80 -5.61 9.23
C ASN A 311 3.55 -5.17 8.45
N LEU A 312 3.28 -3.87 8.30
CA LEU A 312 2.31 -3.37 7.30
C LEU A 312 2.77 -3.71 5.87
N TYR A 313 4.07 -3.51 5.59
CA TYR A 313 4.68 -3.84 4.29
C TYR A 313 4.70 -5.35 4.08
N SER A 314 4.99 -6.13 5.14
CA SER A 314 4.93 -7.59 5.09
C SER A 314 3.53 -8.11 4.78
N LEU A 315 2.50 -7.57 5.44
CA LEU A 315 1.10 -7.98 5.21
C LEU A 315 0.65 -7.73 3.78
N VAL A 316 0.91 -6.55 3.21
CA VAL A 316 0.50 -6.27 1.81
C VAL A 316 1.31 -7.08 0.81
N ALA A 317 2.59 -7.36 1.09
CA ALA A 317 3.41 -8.23 0.25
C ALA A 317 2.92 -9.69 0.29
N ASP A 318 2.67 -10.25 1.48
CA ASP A 318 2.16 -11.62 1.65
C ASP A 318 0.81 -11.76 0.96
N LYS A 319 -0.10 -10.79 1.14
CA LYS A 319 -1.41 -10.76 0.47
C LYS A 319 -1.30 -10.63 -1.05
N LYS A 320 -0.31 -9.87 -1.56
CA LYS A 320 -0.08 -9.76 -3.00
C LYS A 320 0.39 -11.07 -3.61
N ILE A 321 1.30 -11.77 -2.93
CA ILE A 321 1.90 -13.03 -3.42
C ILE A 321 0.97 -14.22 -3.19
N TYR A 322 0.21 -14.21 -2.08
CA TYR A 322 -0.67 -15.30 -1.65
C TYR A 322 -2.10 -14.79 -1.37
N PRO A 323 -2.84 -14.30 -2.38
CA PRO A 323 -4.12 -13.60 -2.18
C PRO A 323 -5.24 -14.45 -1.58
N ASN A 324 -5.13 -15.78 -1.66
CA ASN A 324 -6.12 -16.72 -1.13
C ASN A 324 -5.77 -17.26 0.27
N LYS A 325 -4.60 -16.87 0.81
CA LYS A 325 -4.16 -17.27 2.14
C LYS A 325 -4.67 -16.26 3.17
N PRO A 326 -5.17 -16.71 4.34
CA PRO A 326 -5.40 -15.80 5.46
C PRO A 326 -4.13 -15.03 5.81
N THR A 327 -4.29 -13.78 6.27
CA THR A 327 -3.16 -13.01 6.76
C THR A 327 -2.52 -13.72 7.96
N ARG A 328 -1.26 -13.38 8.24
CA ARG A 328 -0.58 -13.84 9.45
C ARG A 328 -1.39 -13.52 10.71
N LEU A 329 -1.96 -12.32 10.78
CA LEU A 329 -2.80 -11.85 11.88
C LEU A 329 -3.98 -12.79 12.16
N GLU A 330 -4.63 -13.29 11.10
CA GLU A 330 -5.74 -14.24 11.21
C GLU A 330 -5.22 -15.62 11.60
N SER A 331 -4.19 -16.13 10.91
CA SER A 331 -3.71 -17.50 11.11
C SER A 331 -3.01 -17.75 12.45
N GLU A 332 -2.35 -16.74 13.01
CA GLU A 332 -1.63 -16.83 14.29
C GLU A 332 -2.49 -16.37 15.49
N GLY A 333 -3.77 -16.03 15.24
CA GLY A 333 -4.72 -15.65 16.30
C GLY A 333 -4.41 -14.29 16.95
N ASP A 334 -3.75 -13.39 16.23
CA ASP A 334 -3.31 -12.08 16.73
C ASP A 334 -4.51 -11.18 17.05
N TYR A 335 -5.59 -11.27 16.26
CA TYR A 335 -6.85 -10.59 16.57
C TYR A 335 -7.45 -11.03 17.91
N ASN A 336 -7.38 -12.32 18.25
CA ASN A 336 -7.90 -12.80 19.53
C ASN A 336 -7.10 -12.20 20.69
N ARG A 337 -5.78 -12.12 20.57
CA ARG A 337 -4.92 -11.49 21.58
C ARG A 337 -5.19 -9.99 21.69
N ALA A 338 -5.38 -9.31 20.57
CA ALA A 338 -5.81 -7.91 20.53
C ALA A 338 -7.17 -7.69 21.22
N PHE A 339 -8.15 -8.55 20.98
CA PHE A 339 -9.48 -8.42 21.60
C PHE A 339 -9.44 -8.71 23.11
N VAL A 340 -8.51 -9.54 23.59
CA VAL A 340 -8.25 -9.69 25.02
C VAL A 340 -7.70 -8.39 25.61
N TYR A 341 -6.76 -7.73 24.93
CA TYR A 341 -6.24 -6.42 25.33
C TYR A 341 -7.34 -5.35 25.37
N LEU A 342 -8.17 -5.24 24.32
CA LEU A 342 -9.20 -4.20 24.20
C LEU A 342 -10.26 -4.23 25.32
N LYS A 343 -10.48 -5.39 25.94
CA LYS A 343 -11.41 -5.57 27.07
C LYS A 343 -10.89 -5.02 28.41
N GLN A 344 -9.63 -4.62 28.49
CA GLN A 344 -9.04 -4.06 29.70
C GLN A 344 -9.53 -2.62 29.95
N THR A 345 -9.67 -2.24 31.22
CA THR A 345 -10.24 -0.95 31.65
C THR A 345 -9.22 0.20 31.71
N ASN A 346 -7.96 -0.08 32.05
CA ASN A 346 -6.88 0.92 32.17
C ASN A 346 -5.75 0.65 31.15
N LYS A 347 -6.13 0.47 29.89
CA LYS A 347 -5.23 0.16 28.79
C LYS A 347 -4.38 1.38 28.36
N GLU A 348 -3.11 1.11 28.10
CA GLU A 348 -2.13 2.07 27.58
C GLU A 348 -1.42 1.41 26.40
N TYR A 349 -1.54 1.98 25.20
CA TYR A 349 -1.03 1.36 23.98
C TYR A 349 0.49 1.15 24.01
N LYS A 350 1.22 2.13 24.58
CA LYS A 350 2.68 2.10 24.74
C LYS A 350 3.18 0.93 25.60
N ASN A 351 2.33 0.35 26.44
CA ASN A 351 2.67 -0.76 27.34
C ASN A 351 2.40 -2.14 26.72
N ILE A 352 1.94 -2.21 25.47
CA ILE A 352 1.74 -3.49 24.79
C ILE A 352 3.12 -4.07 24.43
N ASP A 353 3.42 -5.26 24.96
CA ASP A 353 4.68 -5.97 24.69
C ASP A 353 4.61 -6.79 23.38
N ASP A 354 3.42 -7.24 22.98
CA ASP A 354 3.20 -8.02 21.76
C ASP A 354 3.12 -7.09 20.53
N LEU A 355 4.14 -7.12 19.69
CA LEU A 355 4.22 -6.30 18.48
C LEU A 355 3.11 -6.59 17.46
N PHE A 356 2.59 -7.82 17.40
CA PHE A 356 1.50 -8.18 16.49
C PHE A 356 0.16 -7.69 17.03
N VAL A 357 -0.03 -7.64 18.35
CA VAL A 357 -1.18 -6.96 18.95
C VAL A 357 -1.16 -5.46 18.63
N LYS A 358 0.00 -4.80 18.68
CA LYS A 358 0.15 -3.41 18.20
C LYS A 358 -0.18 -3.29 16.71
N LEU A 359 0.30 -4.22 15.88
CA LEU A 359 0.05 -4.23 14.44
C LEU A 359 -1.45 -4.32 14.10
N VAL A 360 -2.24 -5.06 14.88
CA VAL A 360 -3.69 -5.16 14.66
C VAL A 360 -4.36 -3.79 14.62
N MET A 361 -4.00 -2.85 15.51
CA MET A 361 -4.54 -1.48 15.47
C MET A 361 -4.28 -0.81 14.12
N LEU A 362 -3.05 -0.89 13.63
CA LEU A 362 -2.68 -0.30 12.34
C LEU A 362 -3.44 -0.98 11.19
N TRP A 363 -3.48 -2.31 11.18
CA TRP A 363 -4.14 -3.04 10.12
C TRP A 363 -5.66 -2.83 10.09
N GLN A 364 -6.30 -2.60 11.24
CA GLN A 364 -7.72 -2.27 11.30
C GLN A 364 -8.05 -0.94 10.60
N LEU A 365 -7.14 0.03 10.59
CA LEU A 365 -7.30 1.25 9.79
C LEU A 365 -7.29 0.93 8.28
N HIS A 366 -6.40 0.03 7.83
CA HIS A 366 -6.40 -0.46 6.45
C HIS A 366 -7.71 -1.18 6.10
N LEU A 367 -8.21 -2.05 6.99
CA LEU A 367 -9.46 -2.77 6.78
C LEU A 367 -10.68 -1.84 6.73
N ALA A 368 -10.72 -0.81 7.56
CA ALA A 368 -11.83 0.12 7.64
C ALA A 368 -11.86 1.11 6.46
N TYR A 369 -10.71 1.70 6.10
CA TYR A 369 -10.64 2.79 5.12
C TYR A 369 -10.13 2.36 3.74
N GLY A 370 -9.73 1.10 3.59
CA GLY A 370 -9.35 0.50 2.31
C GLY A 370 -7.88 0.70 1.93
N GLU A 371 -7.54 0.20 0.74
CA GLU A 371 -6.15 0.10 0.28
C GLU A 371 -5.46 1.46 0.08
N ASP A 372 -6.21 2.54 -0.09
CA ASP A 372 -5.67 3.88 -0.31
C ASP A 372 -5.39 4.66 0.98
N PHE A 373 -5.78 4.12 2.15
CA PHE A 373 -5.57 4.80 3.44
C PHE A 373 -4.08 5.07 3.73
N TYR A 374 -3.27 4.01 3.80
CA TYR A 374 -1.83 4.16 4.05
C TYR A 374 -1.08 4.87 2.92
N PRO A 375 -1.36 4.62 1.62
CA PRO A 375 -0.79 5.41 0.54
C PRO A 375 -0.99 6.92 0.73
N ASN A 376 -2.21 7.35 1.07
CA ASN A 376 -2.50 8.76 1.29
C ASN A 376 -1.86 9.31 2.58
N LEU A 377 -1.77 8.50 3.64
CA LEU A 377 -1.03 8.88 4.85
C LEU A 377 0.45 9.10 4.58
N HIS A 378 1.08 8.21 3.81
CA HIS A 378 2.48 8.36 3.40
C HIS A 378 2.70 9.63 2.58
N LYS A 379 1.81 9.90 1.62
CA LYS A 379 1.86 11.11 0.79
C LYS A 379 1.76 12.37 1.64
N LEU A 380 0.82 12.41 2.59
CA LEU A 380 0.65 13.55 3.50
C LEU A 380 1.94 13.86 4.26
N TYR A 381 2.57 12.86 4.88
CA TYR A 381 3.83 13.07 5.60
C TYR A 381 5.00 13.40 4.68
N ARG A 382 5.01 12.87 3.46
CA ARG A 382 6.04 13.18 2.46
C ARG A 382 5.98 14.62 1.96
N GLU A 383 4.76 15.12 1.79
CA GLU A 383 4.47 16.49 1.36
C GLU A 383 4.62 17.52 2.48
N THR A 384 4.68 17.07 3.74
CA THR A 384 4.84 17.95 4.89
C THR A 384 6.27 18.51 4.92
N PRO A 385 6.44 19.84 5.03
CA PRO A 385 7.75 20.48 5.15
C PRO A 385 8.55 19.92 6.33
N GLU A 386 9.87 19.81 6.17
CA GLU A 386 10.76 19.17 7.15
C GLU A 386 10.67 19.81 8.55
N ASP A 387 10.53 21.13 8.61
CA ASP A 387 10.42 21.91 9.84
C ASP A 387 9.07 21.71 10.56
N GLN A 388 8.07 21.17 9.86
CA GLN A 388 6.73 20.87 10.37
C GLN A 388 6.54 19.38 10.73
N LEU A 389 7.52 18.52 10.43
CA LEU A 389 7.45 17.11 10.81
C LEU A 389 7.58 16.94 12.34
N PRO A 390 6.89 15.93 12.91
CA PRO A 390 6.99 15.65 14.34
C PRO A 390 8.41 15.25 14.74
N LYS A 391 8.90 15.80 15.85
CA LYS A 391 10.31 15.67 16.28
C LYS A 391 10.47 14.65 17.40
N THR A 392 9.60 14.69 18.40
CA THR A 392 9.61 13.74 19.52
C THR A 392 8.67 12.56 19.27
N ASP A 393 8.84 11.47 20.01
CA ASP A 393 7.93 10.32 19.91
C ASP A 393 6.49 10.68 20.29
N GLU A 394 6.31 11.58 21.27
CA GLU A 394 4.98 12.10 21.62
C GLU A 394 4.39 12.92 20.47
N ASP A 395 5.18 13.80 19.83
CA ASP A 395 4.71 14.55 18.65
C ASP A 395 4.29 13.61 17.52
N LYS A 396 5.03 12.51 17.31
CA LYS A 396 4.71 11.51 16.28
C LYS A 396 3.38 10.83 16.57
N ILE A 397 3.13 10.43 17.82
CA ILE A 397 1.86 9.82 18.25
C ILE A 397 0.70 10.80 18.02
N GLN A 398 0.83 12.04 18.48
CA GLN A 398 -0.22 13.05 18.33
C GLN A 398 -0.46 13.41 16.85
N ALA A 399 0.60 13.55 16.06
CA ALA A 399 0.51 13.75 14.62
C ALA A 399 -0.15 12.56 13.92
N PHE A 400 0.16 11.33 14.31
CA PHE A 400 -0.44 10.13 13.73
C PHE A 400 -1.96 10.08 13.98
N ILE A 401 -2.42 10.41 15.19
CA ILE A 401 -3.84 10.50 15.54
C ILE A 401 -4.55 11.55 14.68
N TYR A 402 -3.97 12.75 14.59
CA TYR A 402 -4.52 13.85 13.81
C TYR A 402 -4.55 13.55 12.30
N ASN A 403 -3.43 13.09 11.74
CA ASN A 403 -3.30 12.82 10.31
C ASN A 403 -4.16 11.62 9.88
N THR A 404 -4.31 10.60 10.73
CA THR A 404 -5.28 9.52 10.50
C THR A 404 -6.68 10.09 10.36
N SER A 405 -7.10 10.99 11.27
CA SER A 405 -8.43 11.63 11.18
C SER A 405 -8.60 12.47 9.91
N LYS A 406 -7.53 13.14 9.47
CA LYS A 406 -7.52 13.92 8.23
C LYS A 406 -7.64 13.04 6.97
N ILE A 407 -6.90 11.93 6.91
CA ILE A 407 -6.92 11.00 5.77
C ILE A 407 -8.22 10.19 5.72
N ALA A 408 -8.66 9.69 6.87
CA ALA A 408 -9.94 8.99 7.01
C ALA A 408 -11.14 9.89 6.70
N LYS A 409 -10.95 11.23 6.75
CA LYS A 409 -12.03 12.23 6.71
C LYS A 409 -13.11 11.97 7.77
N GLN A 410 -12.70 11.37 8.88
CA GLN A 410 -13.54 11.05 10.03
C GLN A 410 -12.78 11.44 11.31
N ASN A 411 -13.51 11.84 12.35
CA ASN A 411 -12.95 11.94 13.69
C ASN A 411 -12.81 10.51 14.25
N VAL A 412 -11.57 10.02 14.28
CA VAL A 412 -11.24 8.66 14.73
C VAL A 412 -10.72 8.60 16.17
N LEU A 413 -10.89 9.67 16.96
CA LEU A 413 -10.55 9.65 18.39
C LEU A 413 -11.18 8.45 19.13
N PRO A 414 -12.46 8.06 18.88
CA PRO A 414 -13.04 6.90 19.56
C PRO A 414 -12.25 5.60 19.32
N PHE A 415 -11.68 5.42 18.13
CA PHE A 415 -10.85 4.26 17.82
C PHE A 415 -9.55 4.25 18.63
N PHE A 416 -8.85 5.38 18.70
CA PHE A 416 -7.61 5.47 19.47
C PHE A 416 -7.84 5.39 20.99
N ASP A 417 -8.98 5.92 21.47
CA ASP A 417 -9.40 5.77 22.86
C ASP A 417 -9.64 4.30 23.21
N GLN A 418 -10.23 3.52 22.30
CA GLN A 418 -10.39 2.07 22.48
C GLN A 418 -9.06 1.32 22.48
N TRP A 419 -8.05 1.80 21.76
CA TRP A 419 -6.71 1.20 21.79
C TRP A 419 -5.82 1.71 22.92
N GLY A 420 -6.26 2.73 23.67
CA GLY A 420 -5.43 3.36 24.70
C GLY A 420 -4.26 4.16 24.13
N LEU A 421 -4.32 4.59 22.86
CA LEU A 421 -3.36 5.53 22.25
C LEU A 421 -3.89 6.95 22.48
N LYS A 422 -3.54 7.53 23.62
CA LYS A 422 -4.24 8.71 24.14
C LYS A 422 -3.89 10.00 23.38
N ALA A 423 -4.92 10.64 22.83
CA ALA A 423 -4.81 11.99 22.31
C ALA A 423 -4.76 13.02 23.46
N THR A 424 -3.83 13.98 23.38
CA THR A 424 -3.82 15.15 24.27
C THR A 424 -5.04 16.04 24.02
N GLN A 425 -5.36 16.92 24.97
CA GLN A 425 -6.46 17.87 24.82
C GLN A 425 -6.31 18.76 23.58
N GLU A 426 -5.08 19.20 23.29
CA GLU A 426 -4.77 19.99 22.10
C GLU A 426 -5.05 19.20 20.82
N THR A 427 -4.62 17.93 20.74
CA THR A 427 -4.88 17.07 19.58
C THR A 427 -6.37 16.82 19.40
N ARG A 428 -7.12 16.60 20.48
CA ARG A 428 -8.59 16.44 20.41
C ARG A 428 -9.25 17.68 19.82
N GLN A 429 -8.91 18.87 20.31
CA GLN A 429 -9.41 20.14 19.78
C GLN A 429 -9.07 20.32 18.28
N LYS A 430 -7.84 19.97 17.87
CA LYS A 430 -7.43 20.00 16.46
C LYS A 430 -8.25 19.05 15.58
N VAL A 431 -8.52 17.83 16.06
CA VAL A 431 -9.36 16.86 15.34
C VAL A 431 -10.82 17.33 15.26
N GLU A 432 -11.38 17.82 16.36
CA GLU A 432 -12.74 18.35 16.41
C GLU A 432 -12.93 19.57 15.50
N ALA A 433 -11.90 20.41 15.36
CA ALA A 433 -11.91 21.56 14.46
C ALA A 433 -11.95 21.18 12.96
N LEU A 434 -11.60 19.93 12.59
CA LEU A 434 -11.78 19.43 11.22
C LEU A 434 -13.26 19.29 10.84
N ASN A 435 -14.17 19.25 11.82
CA ASN A 435 -15.61 19.03 11.61
C ASN A 435 -15.93 17.78 10.76
N ASN A 436 -15.10 16.76 10.89
CA ASN A 436 -15.31 15.48 10.23
C ASN A 436 -16.39 14.65 10.96
N PRO A 437 -17.13 13.77 10.27
CA PRO A 437 -18.05 12.83 10.91
C PRO A 437 -17.35 12.00 11.99
N THR A 438 -17.99 11.84 13.15
CA THR A 438 -17.43 11.10 14.27
C THR A 438 -17.69 9.61 14.12
N LEU A 439 -16.62 8.82 14.15
CA LEU A 439 -16.68 7.37 14.05
C LEU A 439 -17.51 6.80 15.21
N ILE A 440 -18.47 5.93 14.87
CA ILE A 440 -19.24 5.16 15.86
C ILE A 440 -19.14 3.66 15.66
N ALA A 441 -18.76 3.21 14.46
CA ALA A 441 -18.56 1.80 14.19
C ALA A 441 -17.36 1.26 14.99
N PRO A 442 -17.45 0.04 15.55
CA PRO A 442 -16.37 -0.57 16.31
C PRO A 442 -15.31 -1.15 15.37
N ILE A 443 -14.62 -0.30 14.60
CA ILE A 443 -13.57 -0.76 13.67
C ILE A 443 -12.40 -1.44 14.41
N TRP A 444 -12.28 -1.22 15.73
CA TRP A 444 -11.37 -1.95 16.61
C TRP A 444 -11.74 -3.43 16.81
N GLU A 445 -12.89 -3.87 16.31
CA GLU A 445 -13.31 -5.29 16.25
C GLU A 445 -13.11 -5.91 14.87
N ALA A 446 -12.59 -5.15 13.89
CA ALA A 446 -12.41 -5.64 12.54
C ALA A 446 -11.31 -6.71 12.48
N THR A 447 -11.58 -7.75 11.67
CA THR A 447 -10.61 -8.77 11.25
C THR A 447 -10.59 -8.86 9.72
N ASP A 448 -9.63 -9.58 9.14
CA ASP A 448 -9.58 -9.78 7.68
C ASP A 448 -10.83 -10.52 7.16
N THR A 449 -11.34 -11.48 7.93
CA THR A 449 -12.54 -12.27 7.59
C THR A 449 -13.85 -11.54 7.90
N LYS A 450 -13.82 -10.57 8.81
CA LYS A 450 -14.99 -9.80 9.25
C LYS A 450 -14.64 -8.31 9.33
N PRO A 451 -14.43 -7.64 8.18
CA PRO A 451 -14.15 -6.21 8.17
C PRO A 451 -15.36 -5.40 8.64
N VAL A 452 -15.09 -4.26 9.28
CA VAL A 452 -16.12 -3.33 9.77
C VAL A 452 -16.02 -2.05 8.97
N LYS A 453 -17.12 -1.64 8.32
CA LYS A 453 -17.17 -0.34 7.63
C LYS A 453 -17.22 0.80 8.65
N PRO A 454 -16.50 1.91 8.42
CA PRO A 454 -16.38 3.02 9.37
C PRO A 454 -17.64 3.89 9.33
N LEU A 455 -18.75 3.40 9.87
CA LEU A 455 -19.97 4.21 10.01
C LEU A 455 -19.71 5.35 10.99
N ALA A 456 -20.11 6.56 10.60
CA ALA A 456 -19.91 7.78 11.37
C ALA A 456 -21.18 8.64 11.41
N VAL A 457 -21.31 9.45 12.47
CA VAL A 457 -22.33 10.49 12.60
C VAL A 457 -21.79 11.78 11.99
N LEU A 458 -22.50 12.36 11.03
CA LEU A 458 -22.10 13.62 10.40
C LEU A 458 -22.17 14.77 11.40
N SER A 459 -21.20 15.69 11.31
CA SER A 459 -21.17 16.89 12.16
C SER A 459 -22.32 17.84 11.81
N LYS A 460 -23.09 18.25 12.81
CA LYS A 460 -24.20 19.21 12.67
C LYS A 460 -23.77 20.66 12.60
N LYS A 461 -22.51 20.98 12.95
CA LYS A 461 -21.97 22.35 13.01
C LYS A 461 -22.11 23.14 11.71
N ILE A 462 -22.15 22.47 10.56
CA ILE A 462 -22.31 23.09 9.24
C ILE A 462 -23.69 22.85 8.62
N MET A 463 -24.57 22.13 9.32
CA MET A 463 -25.90 21.79 8.84
C MET A 463 -26.87 22.96 9.03
N LYS A 464 -27.94 22.99 8.26
CA LYS A 464 -29.08 23.88 8.46
C LYS A 464 -30.36 23.06 8.47
N ALA A 465 -31.27 23.39 9.39
CA ALA A 465 -32.59 22.78 9.45
C ALA A 465 -33.66 23.80 9.03
N SER A 466 -34.71 23.30 8.37
CA SER A 466 -35.91 24.06 8.04
C SER A 466 -37.12 23.14 8.14
N ALA A 467 -38.27 23.68 8.52
CA ALA A 467 -39.51 22.92 8.58
C ALA A 467 -40.66 23.67 7.89
N ASN A 468 -41.65 22.93 7.39
CA ASN A 468 -42.89 23.53 6.88
C ASN A 468 -43.85 23.95 8.01
N SER A 469 -43.58 23.55 9.25
CA SER A 469 -44.29 23.95 10.46
C SER A 469 -43.33 23.89 11.64
N GLU A 470 -43.29 24.95 12.43
CA GLU A 470 -42.48 25.05 13.64
C GLU A 470 -43.11 26.03 14.63
N GLU A 471 -42.89 25.80 15.92
CA GLU A 471 -43.18 26.78 16.97
C GLU A 471 -41.99 27.74 17.10
N SER A 472 -41.83 28.64 16.12
CA SER A 472 -40.58 29.38 15.85
C SER A 472 -39.98 30.15 17.04
N TRP A 473 -40.80 30.60 18.00
CA TRP A 473 -40.30 31.38 19.15
C TRP A 473 -39.69 30.51 20.27
N ARG A 474 -39.93 29.19 20.27
CA ARG A 474 -39.49 28.29 21.35
C ARG A 474 -38.83 27.01 20.84
N ASP A 475 -39.46 26.35 19.88
CA ASP A 475 -39.09 25.02 19.41
C ASP A 475 -38.85 25.01 17.87
N PRO A 476 -37.96 25.88 17.33
CA PRO A 476 -37.68 25.98 15.90
C PRO A 476 -36.97 24.74 15.34
N ALA A 477 -36.97 24.59 14.01
CA ALA A 477 -36.32 23.47 13.32
C ALA A 477 -34.82 23.31 13.66
N SER A 478 -34.12 24.40 13.97
CA SER A 478 -32.70 24.38 14.35
C SER A 478 -32.42 23.57 15.62
N ASN A 479 -33.39 23.45 16.54
CA ASN A 479 -33.23 22.68 17.75
C ASN A 479 -33.09 21.18 17.47
N ALA A 480 -33.52 20.68 16.32
CA ALA A 480 -33.36 19.27 15.97
C ALA A 480 -31.91 18.90 15.60
N ILE A 481 -31.00 19.88 15.51
CA ILE A 481 -29.60 19.69 15.11
C ILE A 481 -28.62 20.52 15.97
N ASP A 482 -28.98 20.87 17.20
CA ASP A 482 -28.16 21.71 18.08
C ASP A 482 -27.27 20.91 19.07
N ASP A 483 -27.33 19.59 19.02
CA ASP A 483 -26.62 18.66 19.93
C ASP A 483 -27.02 18.83 21.41
N ASN A 484 -28.21 19.36 21.68
CA ASN A 484 -28.81 19.45 23.01
C ASN A 484 -30.12 18.65 23.09
N PRO A 485 -30.12 17.44 23.72
CA PRO A 485 -31.32 16.62 23.81
C PRO A 485 -32.45 17.20 24.69
N ASN A 486 -32.23 18.35 25.32
CA ASN A 486 -33.23 19.05 26.15
C ASN A 486 -34.02 20.12 25.38
N THR A 487 -33.55 20.55 24.21
CA THR A 487 -34.31 21.39 23.27
C THR A 487 -35.01 20.49 22.27
N ILE A 488 -36.07 21.01 21.62
CA ILE A 488 -36.80 20.27 20.60
C ILE A 488 -37.15 21.18 19.43
N TRP A 489 -37.19 20.63 18.22
CA TRP A 489 -38.10 21.11 17.19
C TRP A 489 -39.50 20.61 17.50
N HIS A 490 -40.51 21.45 17.33
CA HIS A 490 -41.91 21.07 17.42
C HIS A 490 -42.73 21.81 16.37
N THR A 491 -43.65 21.12 15.69
CA THR A 491 -44.63 21.75 14.78
C THR A 491 -45.50 22.77 15.51
N GLN A 492 -46.05 23.75 14.81
CA GLN A 492 -46.84 24.83 15.42
C GLN A 492 -47.99 24.28 16.30
N TRP A 493 -48.10 24.75 17.55
CA TRP A 493 -49.05 24.21 18.52
C TRP A 493 -50.51 24.51 18.23
N SER A 494 -50.78 25.60 17.51
CA SER A 494 -52.14 26.04 17.16
C SER A 494 -52.75 25.27 15.98
N ALA A 495 -51.99 24.41 15.29
CA ALA A 495 -52.42 23.75 14.06
C ALA A 495 -52.05 22.25 14.03
N PRO A 496 -52.70 21.38 14.84
CA PRO A 496 -52.52 19.94 14.76
C PRO A 496 -53.09 19.35 13.46
N ASN A 497 -52.67 18.13 13.14
CA ASN A 497 -53.17 17.30 12.03
C ASN A 497 -52.96 17.91 10.63
N GLN A 498 -51.93 18.76 10.45
CA GLN A 498 -51.57 19.36 9.16
C GLN A 498 -50.55 18.50 8.39
N TYR A 499 -50.67 17.18 8.48
CA TYR A 499 -49.76 16.26 7.79
C TYR A 499 -49.81 16.46 6.25
N PRO A 500 -48.67 16.28 5.54
CA PRO A 500 -47.37 15.91 6.08
C PRO A 500 -46.60 17.10 6.71
N TYR A 501 -45.96 16.84 7.85
CA TYR A 501 -44.93 17.75 8.38
C TYR A 501 -43.57 17.38 7.81
N ASN A 502 -42.76 18.36 7.46
CA ASN A 502 -41.45 18.16 6.86
C ASN A 502 -40.39 18.85 7.71
N LEU A 503 -39.36 18.11 8.10
CA LEU A 503 -38.09 18.64 8.60
C LEU A 503 -37.02 18.34 7.54
N THR A 504 -36.42 19.38 6.97
CA THR A 504 -35.39 19.27 5.94
C THR A 504 -34.06 19.75 6.48
N LEU A 505 -33.04 18.89 6.37
CA LEU A 505 -31.66 19.18 6.72
C LEU A 505 -30.84 19.41 5.44
N ASP A 506 -30.18 20.56 5.33
CA ASP A 506 -29.06 20.79 4.42
C ASP A 506 -27.78 20.37 5.13
N LEU A 507 -27.09 19.36 4.59
CA LEU A 507 -25.85 18.80 5.14
C LEU A 507 -24.62 19.70 4.88
N GLY A 508 -24.79 20.81 4.17
CA GLY A 508 -23.74 21.75 3.78
C GLY A 508 -22.90 21.26 2.59
N LYS A 509 -22.60 19.96 2.53
CA LYS A 509 -21.88 19.29 1.43
C LYS A 509 -22.52 17.95 1.09
N THR A 510 -22.31 17.50 -0.15
CA THR A 510 -22.72 16.15 -0.57
C THR A 510 -21.91 15.10 0.18
N GLN A 511 -22.60 14.13 0.78
CA GLN A 511 -22.02 13.03 1.56
C GLN A 511 -22.72 11.71 1.21
N THR A 512 -22.03 10.59 1.40
CA THR A 512 -22.64 9.26 1.29
C THR A 512 -23.28 8.91 2.63
N ILE A 513 -24.60 8.77 2.66
CA ILE A 513 -25.38 8.52 3.87
C ILE A 513 -26.15 7.20 3.75
N THR A 514 -26.46 6.58 4.88
CA THR A 514 -27.16 5.29 4.94
C THR A 514 -28.19 5.20 6.06
N GLN A 515 -28.16 6.12 7.04
CA GLN A 515 -29.15 6.15 8.10
C GLN A 515 -29.54 7.57 8.51
N VAL A 516 -30.78 7.72 8.95
CA VAL A 516 -31.27 8.85 9.75
C VAL A 516 -31.59 8.30 11.14
N ALA A 517 -31.03 8.90 12.19
CA ALA A 517 -31.43 8.61 13.56
C ALA A 517 -32.29 9.74 14.10
N TYR A 518 -33.41 9.39 14.73
CA TYR A 518 -34.36 10.31 15.33
C TYR A 518 -34.37 10.08 16.84
N LEU A 519 -34.07 11.13 17.60
CA LEU A 519 -34.30 11.17 19.04
C LEU A 519 -35.60 11.92 19.31
N PRO A 520 -36.63 11.23 19.83
CA PRO A 520 -37.83 11.90 20.32
C PRO A 520 -37.50 12.90 21.43
N ARG A 521 -38.43 13.82 21.71
CA ARG A 521 -38.38 14.66 22.92
C ARG A 521 -38.06 13.83 24.17
N GLN A 522 -37.18 14.33 25.04
CA GLN A 522 -36.71 13.63 26.24
C GLN A 522 -37.38 14.11 27.54
N ASP A 523 -38.27 15.10 27.46
CA ASP A 523 -39.07 15.55 28.58
C ASP A 523 -40.24 14.58 28.89
N TRP A 524 -41.09 14.90 29.87
CA TRP A 524 -42.16 14.01 30.31
C TRP A 524 -43.35 13.88 29.35
N SER A 525 -43.37 14.65 28.25
CA SER A 525 -44.48 14.69 27.30
C SER A 525 -44.23 13.76 26.11
N GLU A 526 -45.31 13.23 25.55
CA GLU A 526 -45.28 12.41 24.33
C GLU A 526 -45.70 13.21 23.09
N ASN A 527 -46.07 14.48 23.25
CA ASN A 527 -46.63 15.29 22.18
C ASN A 527 -45.67 15.42 20.98
N GLY A 528 -46.14 15.02 19.80
CA GLY A 528 -45.35 15.05 18.57
C GLY A 528 -44.36 13.90 18.37
N ILE A 529 -44.32 12.87 19.24
CA ILE A 529 -43.49 11.69 18.95
C ILE A 529 -43.92 11.10 17.59
N ILE A 530 -42.94 10.96 16.69
CA ILE A 530 -43.17 10.56 15.29
C ILE A 530 -43.44 9.05 15.21
N PHE A 531 -44.53 8.68 14.55
CA PHE A 531 -44.87 7.28 14.26
C PHE A 531 -44.53 6.93 12.82
N ASN A 532 -45.26 7.49 11.86
CA ASN A 532 -45.09 7.15 10.45
C ASN A 532 -44.26 8.21 9.76
N TYR A 533 -43.24 7.76 9.03
CA TYR A 533 -42.31 8.66 8.36
C TYR A 533 -41.94 8.16 6.97
N ASN A 534 -41.52 9.10 6.14
CA ASN A 534 -40.82 8.87 4.89
C ASN A 534 -39.50 9.65 4.94
N ILE A 535 -38.40 9.05 4.46
CA ILE A 535 -37.14 9.75 4.27
C ILE A 535 -36.95 9.99 2.78
N TYR A 536 -36.66 11.24 2.43
CA TYR A 536 -36.25 11.63 1.09
C TYR A 536 -34.85 12.24 1.10
N THR A 537 -34.13 12.07 0.00
CA THR A 537 -32.81 12.69 -0.20
C THR A 537 -32.76 13.48 -1.51
N SER A 538 -31.87 14.47 -1.56
CA SER A 538 -31.60 15.25 -2.76
C SER A 538 -30.14 15.72 -2.78
N THR A 539 -29.58 15.94 -3.96
CA THR A 539 -28.27 16.59 -4.15
C THR A 539 -28.39 18.06 -4.56
N ASP A 540 -29.56 18.50 -5.04
CA ASP A 540 -29.82 19.84 -5.59
C ASP A 540 -30.82 20.67 -4.78
N GLY A 541 -31.47 20.06 -3.79
CA GLY A 541 -32.44 20.73 -2.92
C GLY A 541 -33.83 20.93 -3.54
N SER A 542 -34.03 20.47 -4.78
CA SER A 542 -35.30 20.62 -5.53
C SER A 542 -35.91 19.25 -5.87
N ASN A 543 -35.09 18.33 -6.36
CA ASN A 543 -35.52 16.98 -6.74
C ASN A 543 -35.27 16.01 -5.59
N TYR A 544 -36.32 15.69 -4.83
CA TYR A 544 -36.27 14.75 -3.72
C TYR A 544 -36.70 13.35 -4.16
N LYS A 545 -35.91 12.34 -3.77
CA LYS A 545 -36.21 10.92 -3.99
C LYS A 545 -36.47 10.24 -2.65
N LYS A 546 -37.57 9.49 -2.56
CA LYS A 546 -37.86 8.67 -1.39
C LYS A 546 -36.86 7.52 -1.30
N VAL A 547 -36.19 7.38 -0.16
CA VAL A 547 -35.20 6.31 0.06
C VAL A 547 -35.68 5.25 1.04
N THR A 548 -36.55 5.61 1.98
CA THR A 548 -37.20 4.65 2.89
C THR A 548 -38.47 5.23 3.51
N SER A 549 -39.23 4.37 4.18
CA SER A 549 -40.37 4.73 5.02
C SER A 549 -40.58 3.68 6.09
N GLY A 550 -41.23 4.04 7.18
CA GLY A 550 -41.53 3.08 8.23
C GLY A 550 -42.43 3.64 9.32
N THR A 551 -42.56 2.82 10.36
CA THR A 551 -43.27 3.15 11.59
C THR A 551 -42.34 2.96 12.78
N TRP A 552 -42.44 3.87 13.73
CA TRP A 552 -41.68 3.93 14.96
C TRP A 552 -42.61 3.80 16.18
N GLU A 553 -42.13 3.15 17.23
CA GLU A 553 -42.89 2.95 18.47
C GLU A 553 -43.05 4.26 19.27
N ASN A 554 -44.14 4.39 20.04
CA ASN A 554 -44.35 5.51 20.96
C ASN A 554 -43.52 5.37 22.23
N ASN A 555 -42.23 5.69 22.15
CA ASN A 555 -41.32 5.75 23.29
C ASN A 555 -40.20 6.75 23.02
N ARG A 556 -39.41 7.08 24.05
CA ARG A 556 -38.32 8.06 23.99
C ARG A 556 -36.99 7.48 23.50
N ALA A 557 -36.94 6.19 23.18
CA ALA A 557 -35.71 5.56 22.67
C ALA A 557 -35.35 6.15 21.29
N LYS A 558 -34.04 6.32 21.04
CA LYS A 558 -33.52 6.72 19.73
C LYS A 558 -33.94 5.69 18.69
N LYS A 559 -34.40 6.17 17.54
CA LYS A 559 -34.99 5.39 16.45
C LYS A 559 -34.15 5.56 15.19
N PHE A 560 -34.17 4.56 14.32
CA PHE A 560 -33.36 4.56 13.11
C PHE A 560 -34.21 4.30 11.88
N ALA A 561 -33.88 5.00 10.80
CA ALA A 561 -34.33 4.72 9.44
C ALA A 561 -33.10 4.38 8.61
N THR A 562 -32.96 3.11 8.24
CA THR A 562 -31.83 2.59 7.46
C THR A 562 -32.21 2.39 6.01
N PHE A 563 -31.28 2.66 5.10
CA PHE A 563 -31.44 2.52 3.66
C PHE A 563 -30.09 2.27 2.98
N GLU A 564 -30.13 1.84 1.72
CA GLU A 564 -28.92 1.61 0.93
C GLU A 564 -28.09 2.90 0.80
N PRO A 565 -26.75 2.83 0.87
CA PRO A 565 -25.90 4.01 0.81
C PRO A 565 -26.16 4.88 -0.42
N ILE A 566 -26.39 6.18 -0.21
CA ILE A 566 -26.73 7.13 -1.26
C ILE A 566 -26.01 8.47 -1.05
N SER A 567 -25.57 9.10 -2.14
CA SER A 567 -25.05 10.46 -2.09
C SER A 567 -26.19 11.47 -1.91
N ALA A 568 -26.12 12.28 -0.86
CA ALA A 568 -27.12 13.31 -0.55
C ALA A 568 -26.45 14.58 -0.02
N LYS A 569 -27.04 15.73 -0.35
CA LYS A 569 -26.77 17.02 0.31
C LYS A 569 -27.95 17.46 1.17
N TYR A 570 -29.16 17.05 0.83
CA TYR A 570 -30.38 17.34 1.57
C TYR A 570 -31.06 16.06 2.02
N VAL A 571 -31.57 16.05 3.24
CA VAL A 571 -32.36 14.95 3.82
C VAL A 571 -33.67 15.54 4.33
N LYS A 572 -34.80 14.96 3.94
CA LYS A 572 -36.13 15.37 4.37
C LYS A 572 -36.80 14.24 5.14
N LEU A 573 -37.08 14.48 6.40
CA LEU A 573 -37.95 13.67 7.24
C LEU A 573 -39.38 14.18 7.06
N GLU A 574 -40.17 13.44 6.30
CA GLU A 574 -41.60 13.69 6.11
C GLU A 574 -42.38 12.84 7.11
N VAL A 575 -43.05 13.49 8.05
CA VAL A 575 -43.90 12.89 9.07
C VAL A 575 -45.32 12.83 8.55
N THR A 576 -45.88 11.62 8.53
CA THR A 576 -47.26 11.35 8.08
C THR A 576 -48.20 10.98 9.23
N ASN A 577 -47.66 10.67 10.41
CA ASN A 577 -48.42 10.47 11.64
C ASN A 577 -47.51 10.63 12.87
N GLY A 578 -48.03 11.21 13.94
CA GLY A 578 -47.34 11.40 15.22
C GLY A 578 -48.34 11.63 16.36
N PHE A 579 -47.86 11.52 17.61
CA PHE A 579 -48.73 11.59 18.78
C PHE A 579 -49.47 12.95 18.86
N ASN A 580 -50.78 12.89 19.16
CA ASN A 580 -51.71 14.02 19.21
C ASN A 580 -51.80 14.88 17.93
N GLY A 581 -51.39 14.37 16.78
CA GLY A 581 -51.48 15.12 15.52
C GLY A 581 -50.33 16.09 15.28
N PHE A 582 -49.22 15.99 16.01
CA PHE A 582 -48.04 16.86 15.88
C PHE A 582 -46.79 16.08 15.42
N ALA A 583 -45.69 16.79 15.20
CA ALA A 583 -44.35 16.22 15.09
C ALA A 583 -43.36 17.00 15.96
N SER A 584 -42.43 16.29 16.61
CA SER A 584 -41.35 16.87 17.41
C SER A 584 -40.09 16.00 17.36
N ALA A 585 -38.93 16.63 17.48
CA ALA A 585 -37.64 15.95 17.57
C ALA A 585 -36.71 16.69 18.53
N ALA A 586 -36.08 15.95 19.45
CA ALA A 586 -34.95 16.48 20.20
C ALA A 586 -33.71 16.53 19.31
N GLU A 587 -33.42 15.44 18.58
CA GLU A 587 -32.28 15.38 17.67
C GLU A 587 -32.63 14.59 16.41
N VAL A 588 -32.03 14.99 15.29
CA VAL A 588 -31.96 14.22 14.06
C VAL A 588 -30.51 14.11 13.63
N ASP A 589 -29.94 12.90 13.73
CA ASP A 589 -28.58 12.58 13.32
C ASP A 589 -28.60 11.97 11.90
N ILE A 590 -27.57 12.28 11.11
CA ILE A 590 -27.35 11.66 9.79
C ILE A 590 -26.08 10.82 9.86
N LEU A 591 -26.17 9.57 9.43
CA LEU A 591 -25.04 8.64 9.48
C LEU A 591 -24.62 8.19 8.09
N GLY A 592 -23.30 8.04 7.91
CA GLY A 592 -22.68 7.77 6.61
C GLY A 592 -21.26 7.23 6.71
N TYR A 593 -20.60 7.11 5.57
CA TYR A 593 -19.22 6.64 5.43
C TYR A 593 -18.29 7.78 5.02
#